data_AF-A0A8J8BIS1-F1
#
_entry.id   AF-A0A8J8BIS1-F1
#
_cell.length_a   1.000
_cell.length_b   1.000
_cell.length_c   1.000
_cell.angle_alpha   90.00
_cell.angle_beta   90.00
_cell.angle_gamma   90.00
#
_symmetry.space_group_name_H-M   'P 1'
#
loop_
_entity.id
_entity.type
_entity.pdbx_description
1 polymer ?
#
loop_
_entity_poly.entity_id
_entity_poly.type
_entity_poly.pdbx_seq_one_letter_code
_entity_poly.pdbx_strand_id
1 'polypeptide(L)' 'MFPPEKLVGVAGLLVVSVGVLTKERKKQNILYIIGGLLLELYSILLKDPIFIVLQLVFTLSAAYDLIKNKGVDPKPPKG' A
#
# COMPACT_ATOMS: atom_id res chain seq x y z
N MET A 1 -9.99 -22.49 13.37
CA MET A 1 -9.50 -21.27 14.06
C MET A 1 -8.53 -20.59 13.09
N PHE A 2 -8.82 -19.38 12.61
CA PHE A 2 -7.92 -18.69 11.68
C PHE A 2 -6.66 -18.26 12.44
N PRO A 3 -5.46 -18.59 11.95
CA PRO A 3 -4.25 -18.18 12.65
C PRO A 3 -4.10 -16.65 12.55
N PRO A 4 -3.59 -16.00 13.62
CA PRO A 4 -3.53 -14.54 13.72
C PRO A 4 -2.70 -13.89 12.61
N GLU A 5 -1.76 -14.62 12.03
CA GLU A 5 -0.92 -14.16 10.92
C GLU A 5 -1.77 -13.87 9.67
N LYS A 6 -2.74 -14.76 9.36
CA LYS A 6 -3.64 -14.60 8.21
C LYS A 6 -4.54 -13.37 8.36
N LEU A 7 -4.91 -13.01 9.60
CA LEU A 7 -5.70 -11.80 9.88
C LEU A 7 -4.93 -10.52 9.52
N VAL A 8 -3.62 -10.48 9.77
CA VAL A 8 -2.76 -9.34 9.39
C VAL A 8 -2.70 -9.20 7.86
N GLY A 9 -2.54 -10.31 7.14
CA GLY A 9 -2.56 -10.31 5.68
C GLY A 9 -3.89 -9.84 5.09
N VAL A 10 -5.01 -10.34 5.63
CA VAL A 10 -6.36 -9.90 5.20
C VAL A 10 -6.58 -8.43 5.51
N ALA A 11 -6.19 -7.96 6.69
CA ALA A 11 -6.31 -6.54 7.05
C ALA A 11 -5.47 -5.66 6.12
N GLY A 12 -4.22 -6.03 5.85
CA GLY A 12 -3.35 -5.30 4.91
C GLY A 12 -3.92 -5.25 3.49
N LEU A 13 -4.46 -6.37 3.00
CA LEU A 13 -5.11 -6.44 1.68
C LEU A 13 -6.35 -5.54 1.59
N LEU A 14 -7.19 -5.53 2.63
CA LEU A 14 -8.35 -4.64 2.68
C LEU A 14 -7.92 -3.16 2.69
N VAL A 15 -6.89 -2.81 3.45
CA VAL A 15 -6.37 -1.43 3.51
C VAL A 15 -5.84 -0.98 2.15
N VAL A 16 -5.04 -1.80 1.46
CA VAL A 16 -4.56 -1.48 0.11
C VAL A 16 -5.73 -1.34 -0.86
N SER A 17 -6.71 -2.24 -0.78
CA SER A 17 -7.90 -2.21 -1.64
C SER A 17 -8.72 -0.93 -1.44
N VAL A 18 -8.91 -0.47 -0.19
CA VAL A 18 -9.53 0.82 0.11
C VAL A 18 -8.67 1.98 -0.43
N GLY A 19 -7.35 1.87 -0.35
CA GLY A 19 -6.41 2.79 -1.00
C GLY A 19 -6.65 2.93 -2.49
N VAL A 20 -6.83 1.82 -3.21
CA VAL A 20 -7.09 1.80 -4.67
C VAL A 20 -8.38 2.53 -5.03
N LEU A 21 -9.41 2.37 -4.20
CA LEU A 21 -10.71 3.00 -4.41
C LEU A 21 -10.74 4.48 -3.98
N THR A 22 -9.72 4.93 -3.23
CA THR A 22 -9.64 6.30 -2.74
C THR A 22 -9.13 7.22 -3.82
N LYS A 23 -9.95 8.20 -4.23
CA LYS A 23 -9.59 9.18 -5.27
C LYS A 23 -8.59 10.25 -4.81
N GLU A 24 -8.52 10.49 -3.50
CA GLU A 24 -7.59 11.49 -2.95
C GLU A 24 -6.17 10.94 -2.89
N ARG A 25 -5.28 11.46 -3.74
CA ARG A 25 -3.89 10.98 -3.91
C ARG A 25 -3.10 10.87 -2.61
N LYS A 26 -3.25 11.85 -1.70
CA LYS A 26 -2.59 11.82 -0.39
C LYS A 26 -3.07 10.66 0.48
N LYS A 27 -4.39 10.49 0.58
CA LYS A 27 -5.00 9.41 1.39
C LYS A 27 -4.71 8.05 0.76
N GLN A 28 -4.79 7.94 -0.56
CA GLN A 28 -4.41 6.76 -1.32
C GLN A 28 -2.97 6.33 -0.99
N ASN A 29 -1.99 7.24 -1.08
CA ASN A 29 -0.60 6.91 -0.79
C ASN A 29 -0.38 6.53 0.68
N ILE A 30 -1.04 7.20 1.63
CA ILE A 30 -0.98 6.83 3.05
C ILE A 30 -1.54 5.42 3.27
N LEU A 31 -2.69 5.10 2.66
CA LEU A 31 -3.31 3.78 2.74
C LEU A 31 -2.43 2.71 2.07
N TYR A 32 -1.79 3.02 0.96
CA TYR A 32 -0.84 2.12 0.30
C TYR A 32 0.40 1.86 1.15
N ILE A 33 0.95 2.87 1.83
CA ILE A 33 2.10 2.67 2.72
C ILE A 33 1.69 1.84 3.93
N ILE A 34 0.57 2.17 4.60
CA ILE A 34 0.11 1.44 5.79
C ILE A 34 -0.27 -0.01 5.43
N GLY A 35 -1.04 -0.20 4.36
CA GLY A 35 -1.42 -1.53 3.87
C GLY A 35 -0.23 -2.32 3.33
N GLY A 36 0.72 -1.63 2.68
CA GLY A 36 1.99 -2.15 2.21
C GLY A 36 2.81 -2.77 3.33
N LEU A 37 3.06 -2.00 4.40
CA LEU A 37 3.79 -2.45 5.60
C LEU A 37 3.11 -3.62 6.32
N LEU A 38 1.77 -3.61 6.41
CA LEU A 38 1.01 -4.72 7.01
C LEU A 38 1.16 -6.02 6.22
N LEU A 39 1.08 -5.95 4.89
CA LEU A 39 1.28 -7.08 3.99
C LEU A 39 2.76 -7.52 3.94
N GLU A 40 3.71 -6.60 4.10
CA GLU A 40 5.13 -6.91 4.16
C GLU A 40 5.44 -7.70 5.43
N LEU A 41 4.93 -7.26 6.58
CA LEU A 41 5.01 -8.00 7.83
C LEU A 41 4.39 -9.40 7.68
N TYR A 42 3.21 -9.49 7.05
CA TYR A 42 2.59 -10.78 6.75
C TYR A 42 3.46 -11.69 5.87
N SER A 43 4.14 -11.11 4.88
CA SER A 43 4.99 -11.86 3.94
C SER A 43 6.28 -12.36 4.59
N ILE A 44 6.83 -11.57 5.52
CA ILE A 44 7.95 -12.00 6.37
C ILE A 44 7.52 -13.18 7.26
N LEU A 45 6.32 -13.14 7.82
CA LEU A 45 5.77 -14.26 8.62
C LEU A 45 5.56 -15.51 7.77
N LEU A 46 5.09 -15.36 6.52
CA LEU A 46 4.99 -16.45 5.56
C LEU A 46 6.34 -16.94 5.02
N LYS A 47 7.42 -16.17 5.22
CA LYS A 47 8.74 -16.40 4.63
C LYS A 47 8.68 -16.50 3.10
N ASP A 48 7.83 -15.69 2.46
CA ASP A 48 7.70 -15.64 1.01
C ASP A 48 8.61 -14.53 0.43
N PRO A 49 9.78 -14.86 -0.14
CA PRO A 49 10.73 -13.86 -0.61
C PRO A 49 10.20 -13.04 -1.80
N ILE A 50 9.35 -13.63 -2.65
CA ILE A 50 8.81 -12.94 -3.82
C ILE A 50 7.85 -11.85 -3.37
N PHE A 51 6.95 -12.20 -2.45
CA PHE A 51 5.98 -11.26 -1.92
C PHE A 51 6.65 -10.17 -1.09
N ILE A 52 7.68 -10.48 -0.31
CA ILE A 52 8.48 -9.49 0.43
C ILE A 52 9.10 -8.45 -0.52
N VAL A 53 9.77 -8.90 -1.59
CA VAL A 53 10.41 -7.98 -2.54
C VAL A 53 9.37 -7.13 -3.26
N LEU A 54 8.26 -7.73 -3.69
CA LEU A 54 7.17 -6.99 -4.34
C LEU A 54 6.58 -5.93 -3.41
N GLN A 55 6.38 -6.28 -2.13
CA GLN A 55 5.81 -5.39 -1.14
C GLN A 55 6.75 -4.23 -0.79
N LEU A 56 8.05 -4.50 -0.73
CA LEU A 56 9.08 -3.49 -0.54
C LEU A 56 9.09 -2.48 -1.69
N VAL A 57 9.11 -2.97 -2.94
CA VAL A 57 9.09 -2.10 -4.14
C VAL A 57 7.80 -1.28 -4.20
N PHE A 58 6.65 -1.90 -3.91
CA PHE A 58 5.36 -1.22 -3.87
C PHE A 58 5.33 -0.11 -2.81
N THR A 59 5.77 -0.42 -1.58
CA THR A 59 5.78 0.53 -0.46
C THR A 59 6.73 1.70 -0.73
N LEU A 60 7.92 1.43 -1.28
CA LEU A 60 8.88 2.46 -1.68
C LEU A 60 8.35 3.34 -2.80
N SER A 61 7.65 2.76 -3.78
CA SER A 61 7.02 3.53 -4.86
C SER A 61 5.94 4.47 -4.32
N ALA A 62 5.08 3.99 -3.43
CA ALA A 62 4.05 4.80 -2.78
C ALA A 62 4.66 5.92 -1.90
N ALA A 63 5.73 5.62 -1.17
CA ALA A 63 6.46 6.60 -0.37
C ALA A 63 7.13 7.67 -1.26
N TYR A 64 7.74 7.27 -2.38
CA TYR A 64 8.34 8.19 -3.33
C TYR A 64 7.29 9.09 -3.98
N ASP A 65 6.14 8.55 -4.40
CA ASP A 65 5.03 9.35 -4.93
C ASP A 65 4.51 10.34 -3.88
N LEU A 66 4.40 9.93 -2.61
CA LEU A 66 3.98 10.83 -1.52
C LEU A 66 4.95 12.01 -1.30
N ILE A 67 6.27 11.77 -1.40
CA ILE A 67 7.30 12.80 -1.21
C ILE A 67 7.41 13.72 -2.43
N LYS A 68 7.37 13.14 -3.64
CA LYS A 68 7.54 13.87 -4.90
C LYS A 68 6.29 14.63 -5.32
N ASN A 69 5.12 14.00 -5.22
CA ASN A 69 3.84 14.58 -5.60
C ASN A 69 3.11 15.08 -4.35
N LYS A 70 3.65 16.08 -3.66
CA LYS A 70 2.94 16.80 -2.57
C LYS A 70 1.62 17.42 -3.08
N GLY A 71 0.57 16.61 -3.24
CA GLY A 71 -0.80 17.06 -3.43
C GLY A 71 -1.11 17.90 -4.67
N VAL A 72 -0.36 17.78 -5.75
CA VAL A 72 -0.79 18.37 -7.03
C VAL A 72 -1.52 17.28 -7.79
N ASP A 73 -2.84 17.27 -7.66
CA ASP A 73 -3.68 16.59 -8.65
C ASP A 73 -3.26 17.10 -10.04
N PRO A 74 -3.07 16.23 -11.03
CA PRO A 74 -2.75 16.66 -12.38
C PRO A 74 -3.79 17.71 -12.79
N LYS A 75 -3.31 18.92 -13.08
CA LYS A 75 -4.15 20.06 -13.46
C LYS A 75 -5.07 19.57 -14.58
N PRO A 76 -6.41 19.73 -14.46
CA PRO A 76 -7.31 19.24 -15.48
C PRO A 76 -6.88 19.79 -16.85
N PRO A 77 -6.98 18.99 -17.93
CA PRO A 77 -6.56 19.42 -19.25
C PRO A 77 -7.20 20.77 -19.55
N LYS A 78 -6.39 21.76 -19.93
CA LYS A 78 -6.91 23.03 -20.43
C LYS A 78 -7.55 22.73 -21.78
N GLY A 79 -8.88 22.79 -21.82
CA GLY A 79 -9.64 22.90 -23.07
C GLY A 79 -9.39 24.22 -23.77
#